data_AF-Q971M8-F1
#
_entry.id   AF-Q971M8-F1
#
_cell.length_a   1.000
_cell.length_b   1.000
_cell.length_c   1.000
_cell.angle_alpha   90.00
_cell.angle_beta   90.00
_cell.angle_gamma   90.00
#
_symmetry.space_group_name_H-M   'P 1'
#
loop_
_entity.id
_entity.type
_entity.pdbx_description
1 polymer ?
#
loop_
_entity_poly.entity_id
_entity_poly.type
_entity_poly.pdbx_seq_one_letter_code
_entity_poly.pdbx_strand_id
1 'polypeptide(L)'
;MKMGDPCERYLVNRHDCESYVECVLRSKGFKIVATDQHGYDIEAYYPSGMYYYFIEVKCGPRAKLSSYQRMFKAGVEVAREVGFYPVTDKGLELIPKYVVCQFDEEYRLIGDQSCKKLLR
;
A
#
# COMPACT_ATOMS: atom_id res chain seq x y z
N MET A 1 -13.46 -27.79 -0.25
CA MET A 1 -12.28 -27.10 -0.78
C MET A 1 -12.33 -25.67 -0.27
N LYS A 2 -11.32 -25.19 0.46
CA LYS A 2 -11.28 -23.77 0.86
C LYS A 2 -11.26 -22.95 -0.43
N MET A 3 -12.27 -22.14 -0.68
CA MET A 3 -12.18 -21.12 -1.74
C MET A 3 -10.96 -20.26 -1.39
N GLY A 4 -9.90 -20.35 -2.21
CA GLY A 4 -8.74 -19.48 -2.10
C GLY A 4 -9.18 -18.02 -2.17
N ASP A 5 -8.34 -17.12 -1.66
CA ASP A 5 -8.57 -15.68 -1.75
C ASP A 5 -8.92 -15.34 -3.23
N PRO A 6 -10.08 -14.73 -3.52
CA PRO A 6 -10.49 -14.44 -4.89
C PRO A 6 -9.48 -13.54 -5.64
N CYS A 7 -8.61 -12.86 -4.91
CA CYS A 7 -7.51 -12.08 -5.46
C CYS A 7 -6.30 -12.93 -5.88
N GLU A 8 -6.05 -14.10 -5.26
CA GLU A 8 -4.90 -14.97 -5.58
C GLU A 8 -4.86 -15.39 -7.06
N ARG A 9 -6.02 -15.41 -7.74
CA ARG A 9 -6.09 -15.67 -9.19
C ARG A 9 -5.23 -14.69 -10.01
N TYR A 10 -5.01 -13.46 -9.53
CA TYR A 10 -4.16 -12.48 -10.21
C TYR A 10 -2.68 -12.89 -10.14
N LEU A 11 -2.24 -13.47 -9.02
CA LEU A 11 -0.88 -14.03 -8.91
C LEU A 11 -0.74 -15.33 -9.69
N VAL A 12 -1.65 -16.29 -9.45
CA VAL A 12 -1.51 -17.68 -9.93
C VAL A 12 -1.78 -17.81 -11.42
N ASN A 13 -2.75 -17.08 -11.97
CA ASN A 13 -3.16 -17.24 -13.37
C ASN A 13 -2.68 -16.13 -14.29
N ARG A 14 -2.42 -14.93 -13.73
CA ARG A 14 -2.10 -13.74 -14.51
C ARG A 14 -0.71 -13.18 -14.24
N HIS A 15 0.00 -13.72 -13.25
CA HIS A 15 1.35 -13.26 -12.91
C HIS A 15 1.39 -11.75 -12.64
N ASP A 16 0.33 -11.25 -11.99
CA ASP A 16 0.04 -9.83 -11.84
C ASP A 16 -0.10 -9.48 -10.36
N CYS A 17 1.01 -9.03 -9.75
CA CYS A 17 1.02 -8.63 -8.34
C CYS A 17 0.38 -7.25 -8.09
N GLU A 18 0.35 -6.36 -9.07
CA GLU A 18 -0.32 -5.06 -8.93
C GLU A 18 -1.83 -5.27 -8.80
N SER A 19 -2.44 -6.00 -9.74
CA SER A 19 -3.87 -6.34 -9.67
C SER A 19 -4.22 -7.18 -8.43
N TYR A 20 -3.30 -8.03 -7.96
CA TYR A 20 -3.48 -8.74 -6.69
C TYR A 20 -3.57 -7.76 -5.52
N VAL A 21 -2.60 -6.85 -5.37
CA VAL A 21 -2.58 -5.86 -4.30
C VAL A 21 -3.82 -4.99 -4.35
N GLU A 22 -4.18 -4.46 -5.53
CA GLU A 22 -5.40 -3.66 -5.69
C GLU A 22 -6.65 -4.42 -5.23
N CYS A 23 -6.80 -5.67 -5.66
CA CYS A 23 -7.93 -6.50 -5.29
C CYS A 23 -8.03 -6.69 -3.77
N VAL A 24 -6.90 -6.98 -3.11
CA VAL A 24 -6.85 -7.16 -1.65
C VAL A 24 -7.16 -5.86 -0.92
N LEU A 25 -6.65 -4.73 -1.42
CA LEU A 25 -6.92 -3.43 -0.80
C LEU A 25 -8.42 -3.09 -0.85
N ARG A 26 -9.06 -3.30 -2.00
CA ARG A 26 -10.50 -3.08 -2.17
C ARG A 26 -11.32 -4.04 -1.33
N SER A 27 -10.94 -5.33 -1.25
CA SER A 27 -11.70 -6.34 -0.49
C SER A 27 -11.66 -6.09 1.02
N LYS A 28 -10.59 -5.47 1.53
CA LYS A 28 -10.44 -5.04 2.92
C LYS A 28 -11.09 -3.68 3.22
N GLY A 29 -11.72 -3.05 2.23
CA GLY A 29 -12.45 -1.79 2.40
C GLY A 29 -11.57 -0.54 2.40
N PHE A 30 -10.31 -0.64 1.96
CA PHE A 30 -9.48 0.54 1.77
C PHE A 30 -9.98 1.34 0.56
N LYS A 31 -9.98 2.67 0.70
CA LYS A 31 -10.34 3.57 -0.40
C LYS A 31 -9.07 3.96 -1.15
N ILE A 32 -8.90 3.44 -2.36
CA ILE A 32 -7.83 3.84 -3.27
C ILE A 32 -8.19 5.22 -3.83
N VAL A 33 -7.34 6.22 -3.56
CA VAL A 33 -7.56 7.61 -3.97
C VAL A 33 -6.75 7.98 -5.20
N ALA A 34 -5.58 7.37 -5.39
CA ALA A 34 -4.79 7.50 -6.59
C ALA A 34 -4.00 6.20 -6.85
N THR A 35 -3.70 5.98 -8.13
CA THR A 35 -2.90 4.86 -8.62
C THR A 35 -1.84 5.43 -9.55
N ASP A 36 -0.59 5.02 -9.40
CA ASP A 36 0.46 5.28 -10.39
C ASP A 36 1.08 3.96 -10.89
N GLN A 37 2.05 4.06 -11.79
CA GLN A 37 2.75 2.90 -12.38
C GLN A 37 3.56 2.05 -11.37
N HIS A 38 3.62 2.44 -10.09
CA HIS A 38 4.44 1.81 -9.06
C HIS A 38 3.71 1.64 -7.72
N GLY A 39 2.46 2.06 -7.57
CA GLY A 39 1.80 2.02 -6.28
C GLY A 39 0.39 2.61 -6.19
N TYR A 40 -0.12 2.53 -4.96
CA TYR A 40 -1.48 2.90 -4.57
C TYR A 40 -1.42 3.87 -3.41
N ASP A 41 -2.08 5.01 -3.57
CA ASP A 41 -2.45 5.87 -2.46
C ASP A 41 -3.80 5.43 -1.92
N ILE A 42 -3.84 5.14 -0.63
CA ILE A 42 -5.07 4.69 0.03
C ILE A 42 -5.38 5.51 1.29
N GLU A 43 -6.67 5.74 1.50
CA GLU A 43 -7.22 6.15 2.77
C GLU A 43 -7.76 4.93 3.52
N ALA A 44 -7.37 4.81 4.78
CA ALA A 44 -7.87 3.80 5.69
C ALA A 44 -8.53 4.46 6.90
N TYR A 45 -9.77 4.08 7.17
CA TYR A 45 -10.55 4.61 8.27
C TYR A 45 -10.52 3.62 9.42
N TYR A 46 -9.96 4.04 10.56
CA TYR A 46 -9.96 3.27 11.80
C TYR A 46 -10.64 4.08 12.92
N PRO A 47 -11.15 3.44 14.00
CA PRO A 47 -11.69 4.16 15.15
C PRO A 47 -10.71 5.15 15.79
N SER A 48 -9.40 4.92 15.62
CA SER A 48 -8.32 5.78 16.13
C SER A 48 -7.92 6.94 15.22
N GLY A 49 -8.46 7.03 13.99
CA GLY A 49 -8.10 8.09 13.05
C GLY A 49 -8.12 7.67 11.59
N MET A 50 -7.81 8.62 10.70
CA MET A 50 -7.65 8.37 9.27
C MET A 50 -6.17 8.19 8.94
N TYR A 51 -5.83 7.10 8.27
CA TYR A 51 -4.47 6.83 7.86
C TYR A 51 -4.37 6.94 6.35
N TYR A 52 -3.35 7.65 5.89
CA TYR A 52 -3.03 7.73 4.48
C TYR A 52 -1.85 6.80 4.23
N TYR A 53 -2.03 5.75 3.43
CA TYR A 53 -0.91 4.88 3.06
C TYR A 53 -0.51 5.13 1.61
N PHE A 54 0.78 5.36 1.40
CA PHE A 54 1.41 5.17 0.10
C PHE A 54 1.94 3.73 0.05
N ILE A 55 1.40 2.92 -0.84
CA ILE A 55 1.77 1.50 -1.02
C ILE A 55 2.51 1.36 -2.33
N GLU A 56 3.82 1.12 -2.28
CA GLU A 56 4.59 0.77 -3.47
C GLU A 56 4.50 -0.74 -3.71
N VAL A 57 4.24 -1.15 -4.96
CA VAL A 57 4.23 -2.55 -5.37
C VAL A 57 5.43 -2.83 -6.26
N LYS A 58 6.23 -3.83 -5.89
CA LYS A 58 7.41 -4.26 -6.63
C LYS A 58 7.22 -5.68 -7.12
N CYS A 59 7.06 -5.80 -8.43
CA CYS A 59 6.89 -7.06 -9.13
C CYS A 59 8.21 -7.49 -9.80
N GLY A 60 8.77 -8.62 -9.35
CA GLY A 60 9.93 -9.26 -9.98
C GLY A 60 11.29 -8.56 -9.75
N PRO A 61 12.38 -9.12 -10.33
CA PRO A 61 13.77 -8.85 -9.93
C PRO A 61 14.33 -7.50 -10.41
N ARG A 62 13.56 -6.72 -11.19
CA ARG A 62 14.02 -5.45 -11.78
C ARG A 62 13.13 -4.25 -11.46
N ALA A 63 12.15 -4.39 -10.57
CA ALA A 63 11.34 -3.25 -10.15
C ALA A 63 12.22 -2.20 -9.43
N LYS A 64 12.38 -1.02 -10.03
CA LYS A 64 13.14 0.10 -9.46
C LYS A 64 12.31 0.83 -8.41
N LEU A 65 12.96 1.38 -7.37
CA LEU A 65 12.33 2.29 -6.41
C LEU A 65 11.83 3.57 -7.12
N SER A 66 10.56 3.90 -6.91
CA SER A 66 9.91 5.12 -7.44
C SER A 66 10.59 6.39 -6.92
N SER A 67 10.71 7.44 -7.76
CA SER A 67 11.10 8.78 -7.31
C SER A 67 10.06 9.40 -6.37
N TYR A 68 8.79 9.03 -6.53
CA TYR A 68 7.67 9.53 -5.73
C TYR A 68 7.76 9.07 -4.26
N GLN A 69 8.22 7.83 -4.03
CA GLN A 69 8.55 7.34 -2.69
C GLN A 69 9.55 8.25 -1.98
N ARG A 70 10.63 8.65 -2.66
CA ARG A 70 11.69 9.47 -2.03
C ARG A 70 11.12 10.80 -1.54
N MET A 71 10.26 11.42 -2.36
CA MET A 71 9.57 12.66 -1.99
C MET A 71 8.57 12.44 -0.84
N PHE A 72 7.76 11.37 -0.88
CA PHE A 72 6.82 11.07 0.19
C PHE A 72 7.53 10.80 1.52
N LYS A 73 8.59 9.99 1.51
CA LYS A 73 9.39 9.69 2.71
C LYS A 73 9.95 10.97 3.33
N ALA A 74 10.55 11.84 2.52
CA ALA A 74 11.05 13.14 2.99
C ALA A 74 9.90 14.01 3.53
N GLY A 75 8.75 14.05 2.86
CA GLY A 75 7.57 14.78 3.33
C GLY A 75 7.03 14.28 4.67
N VAL A 76 6.99 12.97 4.90
CA VAL A 76 6.59 12.36 6.18
C VAL A 76 7.60 12.66 7.27
N GLU A 77 8.90 12.57 6.99
CA GLU A 77 9.96 12.91 7.94
C GLU A 77 9.85 14.37 8.38
N VAL A 78 9.73 15.29 7.43
CA VAL A 78 9.51 16.72 7.72
C VAL A 78 8.23 16.94 8.52
N ALA A 79 7.10 16.38 8.10
CA ALA A 79 5.82 16.54 8.79
C ALA A 79 5.88 16.07 10.26
N ARG A 80 6.60 14.97 10.53
CA ARG A 80 6.84 14.48 11.89
C ARG A 80 7.78 15.38 12.69
N GLU A 81 8.84 15.91 12.08
CA GLU A 81 9.78 16.81 12.73
C GLU A 81 9.14 18.14 13.14
N VAL A 82 8.27 18.70 12.29
CA VAL A 82 7.61 19.99 12.56
C VAL A 82 6.29 19.86 13.32
N GLY A 83 5.86 18.64 13.68
CA GLY A 83 4.60 18.37 14.37
C GLY A 83 3.35 18.68 13.52
N PHE A 84 3.47 18.68 12.20
CA PHE A 84 2.36 18.95 11.28
C PHE A 84 1.66 17.66 10.90
N TYR A 85 0.55 17.37 11.59
CA TYR A 85 -0.38 16.30 11.24
C TYR A 85 -1.59 16.95 10.57
N PRO A 86 -1.72 16.91 9.24
CA PRO A 86 -2.86 17.53 8.58
C PRO A 86 -4.15 16.92 9.13
N VAL A 87 -5.00 17.76 9.71
CA VAL A 87 -6.30 17.35 10.24
C VAL A 87 -7.29 17.45 9.09
N THR A 88 -7.96 16.36 8.76
CA THR A 88 -9.02 16.37 7.73
C THR A 88 -10.16 17.29 8.13
N ASP A 89 -11.03 17.65 7.18
CA ASP A 89 -12.27 18.43 7.41
C ASP A 89 -13.20 17.80 8.49
N LYS A 90 -12.94 16.54 8.85
CA LYS A 90 -13.66 15.78 9.89
C LYS A 90 -12.94 15.74 11.25
N GLY A 91 -11.87 16.51 11.45
CA GLY A 91 -11.12 16.53 12.71
C GLY A 91 -10.23 15.30 12.92
N LEU A 92 -10.02 14.45 11.90
CA LEU A 92 -9.18 13.26 12.01
C LEU A 92 -7.74 13.59 11.61
N GLU A 93 -6.78 13.22 12.45
CA GLU A 93 -5.35 13.30 12.12
C GLU A 93 -5.03 12.38 10.94
N LEU A 94 -4.39 12.93 9.91
CA LEU A 94 -3.77 12.14 8.84
C LEU A 94 -2.41 11.65 9.32
N ILE A 95 -2.32 10.33 9.49
CA ILE A 95 -1.05 9.67 9.79
C ILE A 95 -0.53 9.04 8.50
N PRO A 96 0.43 9.68 7.80
CA PRO A 96 0.98 9.13 6.58
C PRO A 96 1.87 7.92 6.89
N LYS A 97 1.63 6.82 6.18
CA LYS A 97 2.40 5.59 6.29
C LYS A 97 2.89 5.15 4.92
N TYR A 98 4.14 4.73 4.85
CA TYR A 98 4.72 4.20 3.64
C TYR A 98 4.89 2.69 3.76
N VAL A 99 4.47 1.94 2.75
CA VAL A 99 4.49 0.47 2.74
C VAL A 99 5.06 -0.03 1.42
N VAL A 100 5.94 -1.03 1.50
CA VAL A 100 6.49 -1.72 0.31
C VAL A 100 5.99 -3.16 0.26
N CYS A 101 5.28 -3.47 -0.82
CA CYS A 101 4.85 -4.81 -1.16
C CYS A 101 5.72 -5.37 -2.28
N GLN A 102 6.73 -6.16 -1.90
CA GLN A 102 7.68 -6.77 -2.84
C GLN A 102 7.37 -8.26 -3.04
N PHE A 103 7.31 -8.66 -4.30
CA PHE A 103 7.11 -10.04 -4.73
C PHE A 103 8.36 -10.55 -5.45
N ASP A 104 8.75 -11.79 -5.18
CA ASP A 104 9.85 -12.45 -5.90
C ASP A 104 9.40 -12.96 -7.28
N GLU A 105 10.31 -13.61 -8.00
CA GLU A 105 10.06 -14.19 -9.34
C GLU A 105 8.95 -15.26 -9.33
N GLU A 106 8.69 -15.87 -8.18
CA GLU A 106 7.65 -16.88 -7.97
C GLU A 106 6.36 -16.26 -7.41
N TYR A 107 6.23 -14.92 -7.47
CA TYR A 107 5.08 -14.17 -6.95
C TYR A 107 4.82 -14.36 -5.45
N ARG A 108 5.86 -14.71 -4.68
CA ARG A 108 5.77 -14.82 -3.22
C ARG A 108 6.03 -13.46 -2.59
N LEU A 109 5.17 -13.07 -1.65
CA LEU A 109 5.33 -11.82 -0.91
C LEU A 109 6.56 -11.91 0.02
N ILE A 110 7.64 -11.23 -0.37
CA ILE A 110 8.89 -11.07 0.40
C ILE A 110 9.00 -9.71 1.10
N GLY A 111 8.03 -8.81 0.89
CA GLY A 111 8.02 -7.43 1.38
C GLY A 111 7.89 -7.21 2.90
N ASP A 112 7.77 -5.93 3.26
CA ASP A 112 7.77 -5.38 4.63
C ASP A 112 6.70 -6.01 5.54
N GLN A 113 6.94 -6.06 6.86
CA GLN A 113 5.94 -6.55 7.82
C GLN A 113 4.60 -5.81 7.73
N SER A 114 4.63 -4.52 7.44
CA SER A 114 3.46 -3.67 7.25
C SER A 114 2.67 -4.11 6.01
N CYS A 115 3.37 -4.47 4.91
CA CYS A 115 2.72 -5.03 3.74
C CYS A 115 2.11 -6.41 4.04
N LYS A 116 2.84 -7.27 4.75
CA LYS A 116 2.31 -8.59 5.17
C LYS A 116 1.04 -8.46 6.01
N LYS A 117 0.96 -7.43 6.86
CA LYS A 117 -0.26 -7.11 7.64
C LYS A 117 -1.38 -6.54 6.79
N LEU A 118 -1.06 -5.76 5.76
CA LEU A 118 -2.06 -5.19 4.85
C LEU A 118 -2.65 -6.25 3.91
N LEU A 119 -1.83 -7.18 3.43
CA LEU A 119 -2.26 -8.17 2.44
C LEU A 119 -2.82 -9.47 3.05
N ARG A 120 -2.54 -9.78 4.32
CA ARG A 120 -3.12 -10.94 5.03
C ARG A 120 -4.38 -10.57 5.79
#